data_AF-A0A932X564-F1
#
_entry.id   AF-A0A932X564-F1
#
_cell.length_a   1.000
_cell.length_b   1.000
_cell.length_c   1.000
_cell.angle_alpha   90.00
_cell.angle_beta   90.00
_cell.angle_gamma   90.00
#
_symmetry.space_group_name_H-M   'P 1'
#
loop_
_entity.id
_entity.type
_entity.pdbx_description
1 polymer ?
#
loop_
_entity_poly.entity_id
_entity_poly.type
_entity_poly.pdbx_seq_one_letter_code
_entity_poly.pdbx_strand_id
1 'polypeptide(L)'
;FLGPGQLELMHALGFASGRGRRKLEGIPYRLGATGSPILEGCWGYLDCRVVNQMDGGDMTCFLAEVVDGATVGEAQPLWWQEARARMPAAWQREWDVKMQLEVAFSREHMDEIQR
;
A
#
# COMPACT_ATOMS: atom_id res chain seq x y z
N PHE A 1 1.38 -3.42 -8.25
CA PHE A 1 2.63 -2.87 -8.78
C PHE A 1 2.35 -1.55 -9.48
N LEU A 2 3.22 -0.56 -9.28
CA LEU A 2 3.09 0.78 -9.89
C LEU A 2 4.13 0.96 -10.99
N GLY A 3 3.81 1.76 -12.00
CA GLY A 3 4.73 2.15 -13.07
C GLY A 3 5.36 3.53 -12.82
N PRO A 4 6.36 3.94 -13.61
CA PRO A 4 7.09 5.18 -13.38
C PRO A 4 6.20 6.43 -13.41
N GLY A 5 5.12 6.44 -14.19
CA GLY A 5 4.15 7.53 -14.24
C GLY A 5 3.15 7.56 -13.08
N GLN A 6 3.25 6.64 -12.11
CA GLN A 6 2.23 6.43 -11.08
C GLN A 6 2.69 6.83 -9.67
N LEU A 7 3.65 7.75 -9.59
CA LEU A 7 4.21 8.22 -8.33
C LEU A 7 3.15 8.89 -7.43
N GLU A 8 2.17 9.57 -8.01
CA GLU A 8 1.06 10.18 -7.27
C GLU A 8 0.16 9.15 -6.58
N LEU A 9 -0.03 7.96 -7.17
CA LEU A 9 -0.76 6.86 -6.50
C LEU A 9 -0.01 6.37 -5.27
N MET A 10 1.33 6.33 -5.31
CA MET A 10 2.15 6.02 -4.14
C MET A 10 1.97 7.08 -3.04
N HIS A 11 1.88 8.36 -3.39
CA HIS A 11 1.62 9.42 -2.39
C HIS A 11 0.22 9.27 -1.78
N ALA A 12 -0.82 9.27 -2.61
CA ALA A 12 -2.21 9.14 -2.18
C ALA A 12 -2.46 7.90 -1.31
N LEU A 13 -1.81 6.78 -1.65
CA LEU A 13 -1.96 5.50 -0.95
C LEU A 13 -0.87 5.23 0.10
N GLY A 14 0.24 5.96 0.15
CA GLY A 14 1.31 5.73 1.14
C GLY A 14 1.19 6.66 2.34
N PHE A 15 0.60 7.83 2.14
CA PHE A 15 0.64 8.97 3.07
C PHE A 15 -0.67 9.14 3.85
N ALA A 16 -1.63 8.25 3.63
CA ALA A 16 -2.88 8.21 4.37
C ALA A 16 -3.19 6.79 4.87
N SER A 17 -3.82 6.70 6.03
CA SER A 17 -4.42 5.48 6.54
C SER A 17 -5.91 5.43 6.20
N GLY A 18 -6.43 4.23 5.90
CA GLY A 18 -7.86 4.00 5.72
C GLY A 18 -8.70 4.29 6.98
N ARG A 19 -8.06 4.37 8.16
CA ARG A 19 -8.70 4.75 9.42
C ARG A 19 -9.15 6.22 9.44
N GLY A 20 -8.38 7.11 8.80
CA GLY A 20 -8.63 8.55 8.83
C GLY A 20 -9.39 9.10 7.62
N ARG A 21 -9.41 8.35 6.50
CA ARG A 21 -10.13 8.74 5.29
C ARG A 21 -10.47 7.54 4.42
N ARG A 22 -11.50 7.71 3.57
CA ARG A 22 -11.78 6.79 2.46
C ARG A 22 -10.66 6.88 1.42
N LYS A 23 -9.65 6.03 1.58
CA LYS A 23 -8.37 6.12 0.86
C LYS A 23 -8.48 5.89 -0.65
N LEU A 24 -9.46 5.07 -1.08
CA LEU A 24 -9.75 4.78 -2.48
C LEU A 24 -10.77 5.75 -3.10
N GLU A 25 -11.28 6.73 -2.33
CA GLU A 25 -12.21 7.71 -2.87
C GLU A 25 -11.55 8.52 -4.00
N GLY A 26 -12.20 8.56 -5.17
CA GLY A 26 -11.68 9.21 -6.37
C GLY A 26 -10.57 8.45 -7.10
N ILE A 27 -10.18 7.26 -6.65
CA ILE A 27 -9.21 6.40 -7.34
C ILE A 27 -9.98 5.31 -8.09
N PRO A 28 -9.92 5.24 -9.43
CA PRO A 28 -10.58 4.18 -10.19
C PRO A 28 -10.04 2.79 -9.84
N TYR A 29 -10.93 1.85 -9.57
CA TYR A 29 -10.62 0.46 -9.32
C TYR A 29 -11.78 -0.43 -9.76
N ARG A 30 -11.46 -1.70 -10.03
CA ARG A 30 -12.43 -2.78 -10.21
C ARG A 30 -12.26 -3.82 -9.11
N LEU A 31 -13.27 -4.65 -8.89
CA LEU A 31 -13.13 -5.78 -7.97
C LEU A 31 -12.46 -6.96 -8.67
N GLY A 32 -11.55 -7.62 -7.97
CA GLY A 32 -10.92 -8.87 -8.38
C GLY A 32 -11.78 -10.10 -8.09
N ALA A 33 -11.23 -11.28 -8.42
CA ALA A 33 -11.84 -12.57 -8.12
C ALA A 33 -12.06 -12.81 -6.61
N THR A 34 -11.27 -12.17 -5.74
CA THR A 34 -11.46 -12.24 -4.28
C THR A 34 -12.42 -11.18 -3.73
N GLY A 35 -12.88 -10.25 -4.58
CA GLY A 35 -13.57 -9.03 -4.14
C GLY A 35 -12.63 -7.91 -3.67
N SER A 36 -11.31 -8.11 -3.71
CA SER A 36 -10.34 -7.05 -3.40
C SER A 36 -10.28 -5.99 -4.51
N PRO A 37 -10.04 -4.70 -4.18
CA PRO A 37 -9.93 -3.64 -5.16
C PRO A 37 -8.61 -3.74 -5.95
N ILE A 38 -8.71 -3.83 -7.28
CA ILE A 38 -7.60 -3.77 -8.23
C ILE A 38 -7.63 -2.40 -8.88
N LEU A 39 -6.58 -1.62 -8.68
CA LEU A 39 -6.45 -0.26 -9.23
C LEU A 39 -6.47 -0.30 -10.76
N GLU A 40 -7.32 0.51 -11.38
CA GLU A 40 -7.33 0.65 -12.82
C GLU A 40 -6.09 1.41 -13.30
N GLY A 41 -5.55 1.00 -14.45
CA GLY A 41 -4.34 1.58 -15.01
C GLY A 41 -3.06 1.29 -14.23
N CYS A 42 -3.08 0.50 -13.15
CA CYS A 42 -1.85 0.07 -12.48
C CYS A 42 -0.92 -0.71 -13.43
N TRP A 43 0.38 -0.66 -13.18
CA TRP A 43 1.35 -1.41 -14.01
C TRP A 43 1.14 -2.93 -13.94
N GLY A 44 0.70 -3.43 -12.79
CA GLY A 44 0.34 -4.83 -12.63
C GLY A 44 -0.24 -5.10 -11.25
N TYR A 45 -0.83 -6.27 -11.06
CA TYR A 45 -1.50 -6.64 -9.82
C TYR A 45 -1.38 -8.12 -9.51
N LEU A 46 -1.61 -8.45 -8.24
CA LEU A 46 -1.90 -9.79 -7.76
C LEU A 46 -3.17 -9.69 -6.93
N ASP A 47 -4.13 -10.56 -7.21
CA ASP A 47 -5.31 -10.78 -6.40
C ASP A 47 -5.13 -12.11 -5.66
N CYS A 48 -5.16 -12.06 -4.33
CA CYS A 48 -4.65 -13.16 -3.51
C CYS A 48 -5.60 -13.54 -2.38
N ARG A 49 -5.63 -14.83 -2.02
CA ARG A 49 -6.27 -15.34 -0.81
C ARG A 49 -5.21 -15.62 0.25
N VAL A 50 -5.40 -15.11 1.47
CA VAL A 50 -4.49 -15.39 2.59
C VAL A 50 -4.63 -16.86 2.98
N VAL A 51 -3.52 -17.59 3.00
CA VAL A 51 -3.45 -19.00 3.40
C VAL A 51 -2.69 -19.20 4.72
N ASN A 52 -1.86 -18.23 5.13
CA ASN A 52 -1.24 -18.23 6.45
C ASN A 52 -0.90 -16.81 6.92
N GLN A 53 -0.74 -16.64 8.24
CA GLN A 53 -0.35 -15.39 8.88
C GLN A 53 0.70 -15.70 9.95
N MET A 54 1.73 -14.87 10.05
CA MET A 54 2.82 -15.02 11.00
C MET A 54 3.05 -13.70 11.73
N ASP A 55 3.25 -13.77 13.05
CA ASP A 55 3.66 -12.64 13.85
C ASP A 55 5.12 -12.27 13.55
N GLY A 56 5.34 -11.02 13.15
CA GLY A 56 6.65 -10.42 12.90
C GLY A 56 7.04 -9.36 13.92
N GLY A 57 6.30 -9.23 15.03
CA GLY A 57 6.47 -8.18 16.04
C GLY A 57 5.66 -6.93 15.71
N ASP A 58 6.26 -5.98 14.99
CA ASP A 58 5.59 -4.73 14.58
C ASP A 58 4.80 -4.85 13.27
N MET A 59 4.78 -6.05 12.68
CA MET A 59 4.07 -6.37 11.45
C MET A 59 3.50 -7.79 11.49
N THR A 60 2.49 -8.04 10.67
CA THR A 60 2.00 -9.39 10.37
C THR A 60 2.45 -9.76 8.96
N CYS A 61 3.16 -10.89 8.82
CA CYS A 61 3.53 -11.42 7.51
C CYS A 61 2.42 -12.35 7.01
N PHE A 62 1.86 -12.05 5.84
CA PHE A 62 0.83 -12.86 5.20
C PHE A 62 1.43 -13.72 4.10
N LEU A 63 1.20 -15.04 4.17
CA LEU A 63 1.39 -15.94 3.03
C LEU A 63 0.06 -16.02 2.27
N ALA A 64 0.10 -15.78 0.96
CA ALA A 64 -1.10 -15.72 0.15
C ALA A 64 -0.96 -16.53 -1.15
N GLU A 65 -2.03 -17.23 -1.51
CA GLU A 65 -2.22 -17.88 -2.81
C GLU A 65 -2.65 -16.82 -3.84
N VAL A 66 -1.96 -16.77 -4.98
CA VAL A 66 -2.34 -15.90 -6.10
C VAL A 66 -3.47 -16.57 -6.87
N VAL A 67 -4.65 -15.95 -6.91
CA VAL A 67 -5.82 -16.47 -7.63
C VAL A 67 -6.05 -15.77 -8.97
N ASP A 68 -5.52 -14.56 -9.13
CA ASP A 68 -5.47 -13.83 -10.40
C ASP A 68 -4.28 -12.85 -10.37
N GLY A 69 -3.75 -12.50 -11.54
CA GLY A 69 -2.64 -11.56 -11.65
C GLY A 69 -2.30 -11.25 -13.10
N ALA A 70 -1.89 -10.00 -13.34
CA ALA A 70 -1.46 -9.57 -14.66
C ALA A 70 -0.43 -8.45 -14.58
N THR A 71 0.45 -8.43 -15.57
CA THR A 71 1.22 -7.24 -15.95
C THR A 71 0.44 -6.52 -17.03
N VAL A 72 0.07 -5.27 -16.77
CA VAL A 72 -0.77 -4.44 -17.63
C VAL A 72 0.06 -3.37 -18.34
N GLY A 73 1.15 -2.90 -17.71
CA GLY A 73 2.05 -1.90 -18.28
C GLY A 73 3.21 -2.50 -19.08
N GLU A 74 3.64 -1.80 -20.13
CA GLU A 74 4.77 -2.21 -20.99
C GLU A 74 6.14 -1.73 -20.48
N ALA A 75 6.16 -0.71 -19.62
CA ALA A 75 7.39 -0.17 -19.03
C ALA A 75 7.97 -1.10 -17.95
N GLN A 76 9.10 -0.73 -17.34
CA GLN A 76 9.56 -1.37 -16.10
C GLN A 76 8.68 -0.93 -14.91
N PRO A 77 8.52 -1.76 -13.87
CA PRO A 77 7.84 -1.33 -12.65
C PRO A 77 8.63 -0.22 -11.97
N LEU A 78 7.94 0.62 -11.20
CA LEU A 78 8.56 1.65 -10.36
C LEU A 78 9.22 0.99 -9.15
N TRP A 79 10.55 1.05 -9.08
CA TRP A 79 11.29 0.56 -7.93
C TRP A 79 11.31 1.59 -6.79
N TRP A 80 11.38 1.13 -5.54
CA TRP A 80 11.39 2.03 -4.37
C TRP A 80 12.53 3.06 -4.42
N GLN A 81 13.74 2.64 -4.83
CA GLN A 81 14.89 3.54 -4.93
C GLN A 81 14.63 4.67 -5.94
N GLU A 82 14.01 4.35 -7.07
CA GLU A 82 13.64 5.33 -8.10
C GLU A 82 12.52 6.25 -7.62
N ALA A 83 11.48 5.69 -7.00
CA ALA A 83 10.39 6.46 -6.42
C ALA A 83 10.96 7.47 -5.42
N ARG A 84 11.80 6.99 -4.50
CA ARG A 84 12.42 7.80 -3.45
C ARG A 84 13.28 8.94 -4.02
N ALA A 85 14.06 8.68 -5.07
CA ALA A 85 14.88 9.70 -5.73
C ALA A 85 14.04 10.79 -6.43
N ARG A 86 12.81 10.45 -6.86
CA ARG A 86 11.89 11.36 -7.54
C ARG A 86 10.91 12.08 -6.62
N MET A 87 10.84 11.68 -5.34
CA MET A 87 9.90 12.30 -4.39
C MET A 87 10.26 13.78 -4.14
N PRO A 88 9.29 14.69 -4.24
CA PRO A 88 9.47 16.07 -3.80
C PRO A 88 9.89 16.15 -2.32
N ALA A 89 10.76 17.10 -1.98
CA ALA A 89 11.19 17.32 -0.60
C ALA A 89 10.02 17.65 0.37
N ALA A 90 8.93 18.21 -0.16
CA ALA A 90 7.72 18.46 0.62
C ALA A 90 7.07 17.16 1.12
N TRP A 91 7.06 16.11 0.30
CA TRP A 91 6.53 14.81 0.69
C TRP A 91 7.37 14.18 1.79
N GLN A 92 8.70 14.33 1.78
CA GLN A 92 9.53 13.77 2.86
C GLN A 92 9.09 14.28 4.24
N ARG A 93 8.84 15.59 4.36
CA ARG A 93 8.34 16.19 5.60
C ARG A 93 6.96 15.67 5.99
N GLU A 94 6.05 15.55 5.02
CA GLU A 94 4.71 15.01 5.26
C GLU A 94 4.77 13.56 5.74
N TRP A 95 5.65 12.74 5.14
CA TRP A 95 5.86 11.35 5.52
C TRP A 95 6.40 11.23 6.94
N ASP A 96 7.40 12.05 7.30
CA ASP A 96 7.99 12.05 8.64
C ASP A 96 6.93 12.38 9.71
N VAL A 97 6.09 13.38 9.46
CA VAL A 97 4.96 13.74 10.35
C VAL A 97 3.99 12.56 10.48
N LYS A 98 3.61 11.93 9.36
CA LYS A 98 2.73 10.75 9.39
C LYS A 98 3.34 9.61 10.21
N MET A 99 4.61 9.27 9.99
CA MET A 99 5.28 8.18 10.70
C MET A 99 5.32 8.42 12.20
N GLN A 100 5.59 9.65 12.63
CA GLN A 100 5.55 10.01 14.06
C GLN A 100 4.16 9.78 14.67
N LEU A 101 3.10 10.18 13.96
CA LEU A 101 1.72 9.98 14.41
C LEU A 101 1.34 8.49 14.45
N GLU A 102 1.73 7.70 13.44
CA GLU A 102 1.44 6.27 13.40
C GLU A 102 2.20 5.49 14.49
N VAL A 103 3.45 5.85 14.76
CA VAL A 103 4.23 5.26 15.86
C VAL A 103 3.61 5.59 17.21
N ALA A 104 3.18 6.84 17.43
CA ALA A 104 2.51 7.23 18.67
C ALA A 104 1.20 6.44 18.87
N PHE A 105 0.35 6.39 17.83
CA PHE A 105 -0.88 5.62 17.85
C PHE A 105 -0.62 4.14 18.16
N SER A 106 0.33 3.50 17.47
CA SER A 106 0.65 2.09 17.70
C SER A 106 1.16 1.82 19.10
N ARG A 107 1.93 2.74 19.70
CA ARG A 107 2.40 2.60 21.09
C ARG A 107 1.26 2.67 22.10
N GLU A 108 0.26 3.51 21.87
CA GLU A 108 -0.90 3.64 22.76
C GLU A 108 -1.83 2.42 22.70
N HIS A 109 -1.88 1.70 21.57
CA HIS A 109 -2.84 0.60 21.33
C HIS A 109 -2.17 -0.78 21.31
N MET A 110 -0.87 -0.88 21.59
CA MET A 110 -0.11 -2.13 21.47
C MET A 110 -0.64 -3.23 22.39
N ASP A 111 -1.07 -2.87 23.60
CA ASP A 111 -1.58 -3.80 24.61
C ASP A 111 -2.96 -4.37 24.28
N GLU A 112 -3.68 -3.78 23.32
CA GLU A 112 -5.02 -4.21 22.89
C GLU A 112 -4.98 -5.32 21.84
N ILE A 113 -3.84 -5.51 21.16
CA ILE A 113 -3.67 -6.48 20.07
C ILE A 113 -3.52 -7.93 20.59
N GLN A 114 -3.15 -8.10 21.87
CA GLN A 114 -2.90 -9.39 22.51
C GLN A 114 -4.17 -10.06 23.08
N ARG A 115 -5.38 -9.55 22.81
CA ARG A 115 -6.67 -10.12 23.21
C ARG A 115 -7.45 -10.67 22.02
#